data_AF-A0A960HG65-F1
#
_entry.id   AF-A0A960HG65-F1
#
_cell.length_a   1.000
_cell.length_b   1.000
_cell.length_c   1.000
_cell.angle_alpha   90.00
_cell.angle_beta   90.00
_cell.angle_gamma   90.00
#
_symmetry.space_group_name_H-M   'P 1'
#
loop_
_entity.id
_entity.type
_entity.pdbx_description
1 polymer ?
#
loop_
_entity_poly.entity_id
_entity_poly.type
_entity_poly.pdbx_seq_one_letter_code
_entity_poly.pdbx_strand_id
1 'polypeptide(L)'
;MVSELGTEGVRAAEFCRQDGFAYRFDWGPDGLAALAPHCEVVVIVDVLRFTTAVCCAVESGATVMPYRWKDESAATFAGQHGAVLA
;
A
#
# COMPACT_ATOMS: atom_id res chain seq x y z
N MET A 1 -0.67 25.70 -6.08
CA MET A 1 0.57 26.07 -5.37
C MET A 1 1.29 24.78 -5.01
N VAL A 2 2.36 24.45 -5.73
CA VAL A 2 3.33 23.42 -5.32
C VAL A 2 4.63 24.18 -5.13
N SER A 3 4.74 24.90 -4.02
CA SER A 3 6.03 25.25 -3.46
C SER A 3 6.27 24.24 -2.33
N GLU A 4 7.53 24.03 -1.94
CA GLU A 4 7.95 23.08 -0.89
C GLU A 4 8.28 21.65 -1.37
N LEU A 5 8.95 21.56 -2.53
CA LEU A 5 9.95 20.51 -2.73
C LEU A 5 11.16 20.86 -1.84
N GLY A 6 11.67 19.91 -1.05
CA GLY A 6 12.93 20.09 -0.32
C GLY A 6 14.10 20.29 -1.28
N THR A 7 15.28 20.64 -0.74
CA THR A 7 16.50 21.00 -1.49
C THR A 7 16.98 19.94 -2.50
N GLU A 8 16.45 18.72 -2.47
CA GLU A 8 16.78 17.62 -3.40
C GLU A 8 15.59 17.14 -4.25
N GLY A 9 14.47 17.88 -4.29
CA GLY A 9 13.25 17.42 -4.99
C GLY A 9 12.47 16.33 -4.25
N VAL A 10 12.93 15.95 -3.05
CA VAL A 10 12.22 15.06 -2.12
C VAL A 10 11.18 15.89 -1.35
N ARG A 11 9.98 15.33 -1.14
CA ARG A 11 8.93 15.98 -0.33
C ARG A 11 9.44 16.16 1.10
N ALA A 12 9.23 17.34 1.70
CA ALA A 12 9.60 17.56 3.09
C ALA A 12 8.84 16.60 4.02
N ALA A 13 9.56 15.93 4.94
CA ALA A 13 8.96 14.92 5.82
C ALA A 13 7.85 15.48 6.73
N GLU A 14 7.90 16.76 7.07
CA GLU A 14 6.86 17.45 7.83
C GLU A 14 5.58 17.65 7.01
N PHE A 15 5.72 18.06 5.75
CA PHE A 15 4.61 18.17 4.81
C PHE A 15 3.92 16.81 4.57
N CYS A 16 4.70 15.73 4.42
CA CYS A 16 4.17 14.38 4.23
C CYS A 16 3.45 13.83 5.48
N ARG A 17 3.87 14.23 6.69
CA ARG A 17 3.30 13.74 7.94
C ARG A 17 1.89 14.24 8.22
N GLN A 18 1.52 15.41 7.70
CA GLN A 18 0.17 15.98 7.81
C GLN A 18 -0.33 16.00 9.27
N ASP A 19 0.54 16.44 10.19
CA ASP A 19 0.21 16.52 11.61
C ASP A 19 -0.98 17.47 11.87
N GLY A 20 -1.81 17.11 12.85
CA GLY A 20 -3.06 17.84 13.16
C GLY A 20 -4.28 17.42 12.33
N PHE A 21 -4.11 16.64 11.26
CA PHE A 21 -5.23 16.04 10.53
C PHE A 21 -5.58 14.65 11.09
N ALA A 22 -6.88 14.40 11.23
CA ALA A 22 -7.41 13.11 11.66
C ALA A 22 -7.22 12.01 10.60
N TYR A 23 -7.27 12.39 9.31
CA TYR A 23 -7.04 11.48 8.18
C TYR A 23 -5.88 12.02 7.35
N ARG A 24 -4.91 11.15 7.08
CA ARG A 24 -3.65 11.50 6.43
C ARG A 24 -3.45 10.63 5.21
N PHE A 25 -2.94 11.23 4.14
CA PHE A 25 -2.83 10.59 2.83
C PHE A 25 -1.42 10.79 2.30
N ASP A 26 -0.79 9.69 1.89
CA ASP A 26 0.43 9.73 1.09
C ASP A 26 0.46 8.53 0.14
N TRP A 27 1.47 8.51 -0.74
CA TRP A 27 1.55 7.59 -1.87
C TRP A 27 2.71 6.61 -1.72
N GLY A 28 2.43 5.36 -2.07
CA GLY A 28 3.46 4.32 -2.20
C GLY A 28 4.11 3.89 -0.87
N PRO A 29 5.14 3.04 -0.97
CA PRO A 29 5.81 2.47 0.21
C PRO A 29 6.48 3.51 1.11
N ASP A 30 7.02 4.59 0.55
CA ASP A 30 7.69 5.64 1.33
C ASP A 30 6.69 6.44 2.18
N GLY A 31 5.54 6.78 1.60
CA GLY A 31 4.44 7.41 2.33
C GLY A 31 3.87 6.50 3.42
N LEU A 32 3.74 5.19 3.13
CA LEU A 32 3.36 4.20 4.13
C LEU A 32 4.38 4.15 5.28
N ALA A 33 5.68 4.11 4.99
CA ALA A 33 6.73 4.08 6.00
C ALA A 33 6.74 5.36 6.86
N ALA A 34 6.43 6.51 6.26
CA ALA A 34 6.34 7.78 6.97
C ALA A 34 5.10 7.90 7.88
N LEU A 35 3.95 7.40 7.44
CA LEU A 35 2.67 7.56 8.16
C LEU A 35 2.35 6.41 9.12
N ALA A 36 2.70 5.17 8.80
CA ALA A 36 2.31 3.99 9.59
C ALA A 36 2.71 4.08 11.08
N PRO A 37 3.88 4.62 11.47
CA PRO A 37 4.24 4.77 12.89
C PRO A 37 3.35 5.75 13.67
N HIS A 38 2.57 6.58 12.99
CA HIS A 38 1.76 7.65 13.56
C HIS A 38 0.24 7.41 13.41
N CYS A 39 -0.17 6.29 12.80
CA CYS A 39 -1.55 5.97 12.53
C CYS A 39 -1.96 4.65 13.22
N GLU A 40 -3.12 4.64 13.86
CA GLU A 40 -3.68 3.41 14.45
C GLU A 40 -4.16 2.43 13.38
N VAL A 41 -4.63 2.95 12.24
CA VAL A 41 -5.13 2.18 11.11
C VAL A 41 -4.55 2.75 9.82
N VAL A 42 -4.13 1.86 8.93
CA VAL A 42 -3.70 2.20 7.57
C VAL A 42 -4.66 1.56 6.58
N VAL A 43 -5.18 2.37 5.65
CA VAL A 43 -6.00 1.90 4.53
C VAL A 43 -5.17 2.01 3.26
N ILE A 44 -4.86 0.86 2.65
CA ILE A 44 -4.26 0.83 1.32
C ILE A 44 -5.36 1.05 0.30
N VAL A 45 -5.15 1.98 -0.64
CA VAL A 45 -6.06 2.26 -1.75
C VAL A 45 -5.30 2.11 -3.05
N ASP A 46 -5.71 1.15 -3.87
CA ASP A 46 -5.23 0.97 -5.24
C ASP A 46 -6.42 0.61 -6.14
N VAL A 47 -7.04 1.67 -6.67
CA VAL A 47 -8.27 1.59 -7.45
C VAL A 47 -8.09 0.76 -8.72
N LEU A 48 -6.89 0.78 -9.33
CA LEU A 48 -6.61 0.18 -10.63
C LEU A 48 -5.34 -0.67 -10.60
N ARG A 49 -5.41 -1.92 -10.12
CA ARG A 49 -6.63 -2.67 -9.76
C ARG A 49 -6.51 -3.45 -8.46
N PHE A 50 -5.46 -3.25 -7.67
CA PHE A 50 -5.15 -4.18 -6.59
C PHE A 50 -6.28 -4.28 -5.56
N THR A 51 -6.71 -3.18 -4.94
CA THR A 51 -7.73 -3.27 -3.89
C THR A 51 -9.09 -3.68 -4.45
N THR A 52 -9.40 -3.30 -5.69
CA THR A 52 -10.61 -3.76 -6.38
C THR A 52 -10.60 -5.29 -6.59
N ALA A 53 -9.49 -5.85 -7.07
CA ALA A 53 -9.34 -7.30 -7.26
C ALA A 53 -9.41 -8.07 -5.94
N VAL A 54 -8.79 -7.54 -4.87
CA VAL A 54 -8.88 -8.12 -3.53
C VAL A 54 -10.32 -8.12 -3.02
N CYS A 55 -11.05 -7.02 -3.16
CA CYS A 55 -12.47 -6.96 -2.78
C CYS A 55 -13.28 -8.04 -3.51
N CYS A 56 -13.18 -8.12 -4.84
CA CYS A 56 -13.91 -9.14 -5.61
C CYS A 56 -13.55 -10.57 -5.19
N ALA A 57 -12.28 -10.86 -4.94
CA ALA A 57 -11.84 -12.20 -4.51
C ALA A 57 -12.42 -12.58 -3.15
N VAL A 58 -12.35 -11.67 -2.17
CA VAL A 58 -12.90 -11.88 -0.82
C VAL A 58 -14.43 -12.02 -0.86
N GLU A 59 -15.12 -11.17 -1.62
CA GLU A 59 -16.57 -11.25 -1.82
C GLU A 59 -17.00 -12.56 -2.50
N SER A 60 -16.10 -13.17 -3.27
CA SER A 60 -16.29 -14.50 -3.88
C SER A 60 -15.94 -15.66 -2.93
N GLY A 61 -15.61 -15.39 -1.68
CA GLY A 61 -15.26 -16.38 -0.67
C GLY A 61 -13.79 -16.83 -0.68
N ALA A 62 -12.92 -16.16 -1.45
CA ALA A 62 -11.50 -16.48 -1.44
C ALA A 62 -10.78 -15.87 -0.22
N THR A 63 -9.79 -16.58 0.29
CA THR A 63 -8.77 -15.99 1.18
C THR A 63 -7.63 -15.46 0.32
N VAL A 64 -7.34 -14.17 0.41
CA VAL A 64 -6.25 -13.53 -0.34
C VAL A 64 -4.96 -13.60 0.47
N MET A 65 -3.91 -14.18 -0.13
CA MET A 65 -2.58 -14.24 0.46
C MET A 65 -1.70 -13.15 -0.18
N PRO A 66 -1.36 -12.06 0.53
CA PRO A 66 -0.50 -11.02 -0.02
C PRO A 66 0.91 -11.58 -0.24
N TYR A 67 1.50 -11.27 -1.39
CA TYR A 67 2.87 -11.66 -1.74
C TYR A 67 3.63 -10.49 -2.35
N ARG A 68 4.95 -10.55 -2.28
CA ARG A 68 5.82 -9.52 -2.86
C ARG A 68 5.63 -9.46 -4.38
N TRP A 69 5.45 -8.24 -4.90
CA TRP A 69 5.31 -8.02 -6.34
C TRP A 69 6.60 -8.32 -7.10
N LYS A 70 6.46 -8.92 -8.31
CA LYS A 70 7.56 -9.28 -9.21
C LYS A 70 8.63 -10.16 -8.57
N ASP A 71 8.20 -11.06 -7.69
CA ASP A 71 9.07 -12.07 -7.11
C ASP A 71 8.82 -13.43 -7.79
N GLU A 72 9.86 -14.03 -8.36
CA GLU A 72 9.78 -15.28 -9.12
C GLU A 72 9.32 -16.47 -8.26
N SER A 73 9.47 -16.37 -6.93
CA SER A 73 9.05 -17.40 -5.99
C SER A 73 7.53 -17.46 -5.73
N ALA A 74 6.74 -16.52 -6.28
CA ALA A 74 5.29 -16.46 -6.08
C ALA A 74 4.56 -17.74 -6.50
N ALA A 75 5.00 -18.38 -7.60
CA ALA A 75 4.41 -19.64 -8.06
C ALA A 75 4.65 -20.78 -7.06
N THR A 76 5.86 -20.84 -6.47
CA THR A 76 6.19 -21.82 -5.44
C THR A 76 5.37 -21.58 -4.17
N PHE A 77 5.26 -20.33 -3.73
CA PHE A 77 4.44 -19.96 -2.57
C PHE A 77 2.97 -20.34 -2.77
N ALA A 78 2.38 -20.04 -3.93
CA ALA A 78 1.02 -20.43 -4.25
C ALA A 78 0.84 -21.96 -4.20
N GLY A 79 1.78 -22.73 -4.78
CA GLY A 79 1.77 -24.19 -4.72
C GLY A 79 1.84 -24.76 -3.30
N GLN A 80 2.68 -24.17 -2.43
CA GLN A 80 2.81 -24.59 -1.02
C GLN A 80 1.53 -24.38 -0.22
N HIS A 81 0.74 -23.38 -0.58
CA HIS A 81 -0.52 -23.04 0.09
C HIS A 81 -1.77 -23.58 -0.62
N GLY A 82 -1.61 -24.32 -1.72
CA GLY A 82 -2.74 -24.76 -2.55
C GLY A 82 -3.55 -23.58 -3.12
N ALA A 83 -2.92 -22.43 -3.30
CA ALA A 83 -3.52 -21.20 -3.78
C ALA A 83 -3.36 -21.05 -5.30
N VAL A 84 -4.20 -20.19 -5.89
CA VAL A 84 -4.10 -19.77 -7.29
C VAL A 84 -3.24 -18.51 -7.36
N LEU A 85 -2.20 -18.52 -8.20
CA LEU A 85 -1.44 -17.32 -8.52
C LEU A 85 -2.25 -16.45 -9.50
N ALA A 86 -2.43 -15.18 -9.16
CA ALA A 86 -3.26 -14.20 -9.90
C ALA A 86 -2.43 -13.01 -10.41
#